data_AF-A0A662U5S3-F1
#
_entry.id   AF-A0A662U5S3-F1
#
_cell.length_a   1.000
_cell.length_b   1.000
_cell.length_c   1.000
_cell.angle_alpha   90.00
_cell.angle_beta   90.00
_cell.angle_gamma   90.00
#
_symmetry.space_group_name_H-M   'P 1'
#
loop_
_entity.id
_entity.type
_entity.pdbx_description
1 polymer ?
#
loop_
_entity_poly.entity_id
_entity_poly.type
_entity_poly.pdbx_seq_one_letter_code
_entity_poly.pdbx_strand_id
1 'polypeptide(L)'
;DIDGDGWRELPNGTKFTMKIIVRSDIPGNVRLAELVKRDLENIGLQVKLIPVDLQTFIEIVDRKRSHECFISRTTTWGMLMWAGYGTGYIDARNIGWANVDDPELQKIVDELLVTTNEEKISELAYKLQDLYAEKLYVIPLYWDKIIQPYNAAKISGLKYSPMMGIFYKKTWVSINIIKGRE
;
A
#
# COMPACT_ATOMS: atom_id res chain seq x y z
N ASP A 1 25.37 12.45 -10.74
CA ASP A 1 26.30 13.45 -10.25
C ASP A 1 27.20 13.92 -11.37
N ILE A 2 26.61 14.72 -12.26
CA ILE A 2 27.27 15.38 -13.39
C ILE A 2 27.93 16.69 -12.91
N ASP A 3 27.35 17.36 -11.91
CA ASP A 3 27.80 18.68 -11.43
C ASP A 3 28.57 18.62 -10.08
N GLY A 4 28.68 17.45 -9.45
CA GLY A 4 29.46 17.21 -8.24
C GLY A 4 28.76 17.61 -6.93
N ASP A 5 27.45 17.84 -6.95
CA ASP A 5 26.68 18.31 -5.78
C ASP A 5 26.21 17.17 -4.84
N GLY A 6 26.54 15.92 -5.18
CA GLY A 6 26.15 14.72 -4.45
C GLY A 6 24.81 14.14 -4.86
N TRP A 7 24.08 14.79 -5.77
CA TRP A 7 22.80 14.31 -6.30
C TRP A 7 22.95 13.72 -7.71
N ARG A 8 21.94 12.95 -8.13
CA ARG A 8 21.85 12.38 -9.47
C ARG A 8 20.93 13.24 -10.31
N GLU A 9 21.37 13.52 -11.52
CA GLU A 9 20.65 14.25 -12.55
C GLU A 9 19.97 13.25 -13.48
N LEU A 10 19.00 13.74 -14.24
CA LEU A 10 18.51 13.03 -15.41
C LEU A 10 19.62 12.93 -16.48
N PRO A 11 19.49 12.00 -17.45
CA PRO A 11 20.49 11.84 -18.52
C PRO A 11 20.78 13.12 -19.33
N ASN A 12 19.84 14.08 -19.33
CA ASN A 12 19.98 15.39 -19.98
C ASN A 12 20.67 16.46 -19.10
N GLY A 13 21.15 16.10 -17.90
CA GLY A 13 21.82 17.02 -16.96
C GLY A 13 20.88 17.87 -16.10
N THR A 14 19.56 17.72 -16.24
CA THR A 14 18.61 18.45 -15.38
C THR A 14 18.50 17.83 -13.99
N LYS A 15 18.35 18.68 -12.96
CA LYS A 15 18.21 18.22 -11.57
C LYS A 15 16.98 17.33 -11.42
N PHE A 16 17.16 16.20 -10.76
CA PHE A 16 16.09 15.28 -10.42
C PHE A 16 15.78 15.37 -8.92
N THR A 17 14.50 15.58 -8.59
CA THR A 17 14.02 15.51 -7.21
C THR A 17 12.81 14.60 -7.17
N MET A 18 12.92 13.47 -6.47
CA MET A 18 11.81 12.54 -6.29
C MET A 18 10.82 13.10 -5.26
N LYS A 19 9.57 13.33 -5.68
CA LYS A 19 8.50 13.78 -4.79
C LYS A 19 7.72 12.59 -4.26
N ILE A 20 7.71 12.42 -2.94
CA ILE A 20 6.99 11.33 -2.28
C ILE A 20 5.85 11.91 -1.46
N ILE A 21 4.62 11.61 -1.84
CA ILE A 21 3.42 11.98 -1.09
C ILE A 21 3.27 11.05 0.12
N VAL A 22 2.95 11.62 1.28
CA VAL A 22 2.83 10.88 2.53
C VAL A 22 1.56 11.30 3.26
N ARG A 23 0.70 10.33 3.58
CA ARG A 23 -0.46 10.55 4.46
C ARG A 23 -0.01 10.84 5.88
N SER A 24 -0.08 12.11 6.27
CA SER A 24 0.39 12.61 7.57
C SER A 24 -0.54 12.28 8.73
N ASP A 25 -1.81 11.98 8.43
CA ASP A 25 -2.83 11.54 9.38
C ASP A 25 -2.72 10.06 9.78
N ILE A 26 -1.88 9.28 9.08
CA ILE A 26 -1.62 7.88 9.42
C ILE A 26 -0.39 7.82 10.36
N PRO A 27 -0.55 7.34 11.60
CA PRO A 27 0.56 7.21 12.53
C PRO A 27 1.71 6.39 11.96
N GLY A 28 2.94 6.88 12.12
CA GLY A 28 4.15 6.19 11.65
C GLY A 28 4.54 6.45 10.19
N ASN A 29 3.62 6.88 9.31
CA ASN A 29 3.92 7.08 7.89
C ASN A 29 5.00 8.15 7.65
N VAL A 30 4.95 9.28 8.37
CA VAL A 30 5.97 10.33 8.24
C VAL A 30 7.35 9.80 8.64
N ARG A 31 7.41 9.04 9.74
CA ARG A 31 8.68 8.47 10.22
C ARG A 31 9.24 7.44 9.24
N LEU A 32 8.39 6.59 8.68
CA LEU A 32 8.77 5.67 7.61
C LEU A 32 9.31 6.43 6.39
N ALA A 33 8.63 7.50 5.98
CA ALA A 33 9.04 8.31 4.84
C ALA A 33 10.40 9.00 5.07
N GLU A 34 10.71 9.44 6.28
CA GLU A 34 12.03 9.96 6.63
C GLU A 34 13.14 8.90 6.50
N LEU A 35 12.87 7.65 6.87
CA LEU A 35 13.82 6.55 6.70
C LEU A 35 14.06 6.25 5.23
N VAL A 36 12.98 6.16 4.44
CA VAL A 36 13.07 5.97 2.98
C VAL A 36 13.83 7.13 2.33
N LYS A 37 13.53 8.38 2.71
CA LYS A 37 14.26 9.57 2.26
C LYS A 37 15.75 9.46 2.56
N ARG A 38 16.12 9.14 3.82
CA ARG A 38 17.52 8.96 4.21
C ARG A 38 18.23 7.93 3.33
N ASP A 39 17.60 6.78 3.11
CA ASP A 39 18.23 5.67 2.38
C ASP A 39 18.39 5.98 0.89
N LEU A 40 17.40 6.66 0.28
CA LEU A 40 17.50 7.15 -1.10
C LEU A 40 18.53 8.27 -1.25
N GLU A 41 18.60 9.19 -0.28
CA GLU A 41 19.56 10.28 -0.33
C GLU A 41 21.00 9.81 -0.15
N ASN A 42 21.22 8.74 0.64
CA ASN A 42 22.54 8.10 0.78
C ASN A 42 23.09 7.54 -0.54
N ILE A 43 22.23 7.28 -1.54
CA ILE A 43 22.65 6.83 -2.88
C ILE A 43 22.61 7.96 -3.93
N GLY A 44 22.44 9.20 -3.49
CA GLY A 44 22.44 10.40 -4.33
C GLY A 44 21.09 10.70 -5.00
N LEU A 45 19.97 10.13 -4.55
CA LEU A 45 18.64 10.51 -5.04
C LEU A 45 18.04 11.56 -4.13
N GLN A 46 17.91 12.79 -4.62
CA GLN A 46 17.31 13.87 -3.84
C GLN A 46 15.81 13.62 -3.64
N VAL A 47 15.33 13.67 -2.40
CA VAL A 47 13.94 13.36 -2.08
C VAL A 47 13.23 14.54 -1.42
N LYS A 48 12.04 14.88 -1.90
CA LYS A 48 11.11 15.81 -1.25
C LYS A 48 9.87 15.08 -0.75
N LEU A 49 9.72 15.02 0.58
CA LEU A 49 8.49 14.52 1.19
C LEU A 49 7.39 15.57 1.13
N ILE A 50 6.18 15.15 0.77
CA ILE A 50 5.00 16.00 0.67
C ILE A 50 3.93 15.41 1.61
N PRO A 51 3.94 15.82 2.89
CA PRO A 51 2.91 15.39 3.83
C PRO A 51 1.57 16.03 3.46
N VAL A 52 0.51 15.22 3.40
CA VAL A 52 -0.85 15.66 3.06
C VAL A 52 -1.87 15.02 3.99
N ASP A 53 -3.06 15.61 4.06
CA ASP A 53 -4.25 14.99 4.66
C ASP A 53 -4.94 14.01 3.70
N LEU A 54 -5.96 13.30 4.19
CA LEU A 54 -6.76 12.36 3.40
C LEU A 54 -7.40 13.01 2.17
N GLN A 55 -7.98 14.21 2.31
CA GLN A 55 -8.75 14.84 1.25
C GLN A 55 -7.84 15.26 0.08
N THR A 56 -6.68 15.81 0.41
CA THR A 56 -5.65 16.19 -0.55
C THR A 56 -5.04 14.96 -1.22
N PHE A 57 -4.84 13.87 -0.47
CA PHE A 57 -4.41 12.60 -1.04
C PHE A 57 -5.40 12.06 -2.07
N ILE A 58 -6.70 11.99 -1.74
CA ILE A 58 -7.75 11.55 -2.68
C ILE A 58 -7.73 12.39 -3.95
N GLU A 59 -7.58 13.71 -3.80
CA GLU A 59 -7.56 14.61 -4.96
C GLU A 59 -6.36 14.35 -5.87
N ILE A 60 -5.16 14.16 -5.32
CA ILE A 60 -3.93 13.97 -6.10
C ILE A 60 -3.85 12.54 -6.66
N VAL A 61 -4.05 11.53 -5.81
CA VAL A 61 -3.79 10.12 -6.11
C VAL A 61 -4.98 9.44 -6.79
N ASP A 62 -6.18 9.59 -6.23
CA ASP A 62 -7.35 8.84 -6.73
C ASP A 62 -7.97 9.53 -7.95
N ARG A 63 -8.12 10.87 -7.89
CA ARG A 63 -8.86 11.64 -8.90
C ARG A 63 -7.97 12.13 -10.03
N LYS A 64 -6.95 12.91 -9.69
CA LYS A 64 -6.04 13.51 -10.70
C LYS A 64 -5.02 12.52 -11.24
N ARG A 65 -4.67 11.51 -10.43
CA ARG A 65 -3.62 10.52 -10.76
C ARG A 65 -2.30 11.17 -11.16
N SER A 66 -1.99 12.33 -10.58
CA SER A 66 -0.87 13.19 -10.98
C SER A 66 0.37 13.02 -10.11
N HIS A 67 0.41 11.98 -9.29
CA HIS A 67 1.53 11.66 -8.41
C HIS A 67 2.63 10.90 -9.16
N GLU A 68 3.87 11.11 -8.72
CA GLU A 68 5.03 10.33 -9.16
C GLU A 68 5.25 9.14 -8.20
N CYS A 69 5.29 9.42 -6.89
CA CYS A 69 5.48 8.43 -5.84
C CYS A 69 4.64 8.79 -4.61
N PHE A 70 4.18 7.77 -3.88
CA PHE A 70 3.57 7.95 -2.57
C PHE A 70 3.83 6.73 -1.69
N ILE A 71 3.73 6.91 -0.37
CA ILE A 71 3.80 5.82 0.60
C ILE A 71 2.39 5.55 1.12
N SER A 72 1.97 4.29 1.02
CA SER A 72 0.71 3.81 1.57
C SER A 72 0.85 2.36 2.03
N ARG A 73 -0.26 1.81 2.52
CA ARG A 73 -0.39 0.43 2.96
C ARG A 73 -1.27 -0.37 1.99
N THR A 74 -1.01 -1.67 1.90
CA THR A 74 -1.98 -2.62 1.38
C THR A 74 -2.89 -3.09 2.53
N THR A 75 -4.16 -3.36 2.23
CA THR A 75 -5.13 -3.86 3.21
C THR A 75 -5.61 -5.24 2.79
N THR A 76 -6.11 -6.06 3.72
CA THR A 76 -6.68 -7.38 3.39
C THR A 76 -7.76 -7.27 2.32
N TRP A 77 -8.66 -6.27 2.43
CA TRP A 77 -9.67 -6.01 1.40
C TRP A 77 -9.03 -5.65 0.05
N GLY A 78 -8.04 -4.75 0.05
CA GLY A 78 -7.33 -4.34 -1.15
C GLY A 78 -6.52 -5.46 -1.83
N MET A 79 -6.07 -6.45 -1.06
CA MET A 79 -5.43 -7.64 -1.60
C MET A 79 -6.42 -8.64 -2.19
N LEU A 80 -7.72 -8.56 -1.85
CA LEU A 80 -8.75 -9.47 -2.33
C LEU A 80 -9.66 -8.86 -3.41
N MET A 81 -9.75 -7.53 -3.47
CA MET A 81 -10.59 -6.84 -4.45
C MET A 81 -10.08 -7.05 -5.88
N TRP A 82 -10.95 -6.75 -6.85
CA TRP A 82 -10.67 -6.91 -8.27
C TRP A 82 -10.33 -8.37 -8.60
N ALA A 83 -9.21 -8.64 -9.28
CA ALA A 83 -8.73 -10.00 -9.54
C ALA A 83 -7.95 -10.61 -8.35
N GLY A 84 -7.95 -9.95 -7.19
CA GLY A 84 -7.13 -10.33 -6.04
C GLY A 84 -5.66 -9.90 -6.20
N TYR A 85 -4.80 -10.37 -5.29
CA TYR A 85 -3.35 -10.16 -5.28
C TYR A 85 -2.90 -8.68 -5.34
N GLY A 86 -3.75 -7.74 -4.93
CA GLY A 86 -3.47 -6.31 -4.99
C GLY A 86 -3.65 -5.67 -6.37
N THR A 87 -4.17 -6.42 -7.36
CA THR A 87 -4.39 -5.94 -8.73
C THR A 87 -5.25 -4.68 -8.79
N GLY A 88 -6.23 -4.52 -7.90
CA GLY A 88 -7.06 -3.31 -7.84
C GLY A 88 -6.27 -2.02 -7.55
N TYR A 89 -5.15 -2.11 -6.81
CA TYR A 89 -4.27 -0.97 -6.56
C TYR A 89 -3.30 -0.70 -7.71
N ILE A 90 -3.02 -1.69 -8.55
CA ILE A 90 -1.95 -1.60 -9.55
C ILE A 90 -2.54 -1.29 -10.93
N ASP A 91 -3.54 -2.05 -11.35
CA ASP A 91 -4.23 -1.90 -12.65
C ASP A 91 -4.95 -0.54 -12.73
N ALA A 92 -4.52 0.32 -13.67
CA ALA A 92 -5.06 1.66 -13.89
C ALA A 92 -6.57 1.68 -14.23
N ARG A 93 -7.13 0.52 -14.64
CA ARG A 93 -8.56 0.35 -14.94
C ARG A 93 -9.43 0.28 -13.67
N ASN A 94 -8.84 0.15 -12.49
CA ASN A 94 -9.53 0.16 -11.18
C ASN A 94 -9.09 1.37 -10.34
N ILE A 95 -8.99 1.24 -8.99
CA ILE A 95 -8.43 2.24 -8.09
C ILE A 95 -7.09 2.72 -8.65
N GLY A 96 -6.22 1.79 -9.06
CA GLY A 96 -5.11 2.07 -9.96
C GLY A 96 -4.10 3.07 -9.40
N TRP A 97 -3.84 3.03 -8.10
CA TRP A 97 -2.88 3.91 -7.45
C TRP A 97 -1.47 3.86 -8.07
N ALA A 98 -1.04 2.73 -8.64
CA ALA A 98 0.25 2.66 -9.33
C ALA A 98 0.22 3.24 -10.76
N ASN A 99 -0.96 3.62 -11.29
CA ASN A 99 -1.17 4.13 -12.65
C ASN A 99 -0.59 3.20 -13.75
N VAL A 100 -0.68 1.87 -13.58
CA VAL A 100 -0.08 0.92 -14.53
C VAL A 100 -1.08 0.53 -15.63
N ASP A 101 -0.71 0.81 -16.87
CA ASP A 101 -1.44 0.45 -18.09
C ASP A 101 -0.75 -0.65 -18.92
N ASP A 102 0.11 -1.45 -18.28
CA ASP A 102 0.84 -2.56 -18.89
C ASP A 102 -0.10 -3.65 -19.45
N PRO A 103 -0.05 -3.93 -20.77
CA PRO A 103 -0.85 -4.99 -21.39
C PRO A 103 -0.61 -6.38 -20.82
N GLU A 104 0.61 -6.69 -20.36
CA GLU A 104 0.94 -8.01 -19.79
C GLU A 104 0.21 -8.21 -18.46
N LEU A 105 0.29 -7.21 -17.57
CA LEU A 105 -0.50 -7.17 -16.33
C LEU A 105 -2.00 -7.30 -16.63
N GLN A 106 -2.53 -6.47 -17.54
CA GLN A 106 -3.97 -6.42 -17.82
C GLN A 106 -4.49 -7.74 -18.36
N LYS A 107 -3.70 -8.45 -19.20
CA LYS A 107 -4.06 -9.77 -19.70
C LYS A 107 -4.19 -10.79 -18.56
N ILE A 108 -3.23 -10.82 -17.62
CA ILE A 108 -3.28 -11.72 -16.47
C ILE A 108 -4.51 -11.42 -15.60
N VAL A 109 -4.78 -10.12 -15.37
CA VAL A 109 -5.96 -9.68 -14.62
C VAL A 109 -7.26 -10.12 -15.28
N ASP A 110 -7.38 -9.95 -16.60
CA ASP A 110 -8.58 -10.30 -17.34
C ASP A 110 -8.83 -11.82 -17.31
N GLU A 111 -7.76 -12.63 -17.43
CA GLU A 111 -7.86 -14.10 -17.27
C GLU A 111 -8.27 -14.51 -15.86
N LEU A 112 -7.71 -13.86 -14.82
CA LEU A 112 -8.05 -14.12 -13.41
C LEU A 112 -9.51 -13.78 -13.09
N LEU A 113 -10.09 -12.74 -13.72
CA LEU A 113 -11.48 -12.33 -13.45
C LEU A 113 -12.52 -13.30 -14.01
N VAL A 114 -12.19 -14.07 -15.05
CA VAL A 114 -13.15 -14.95 -15.75
C VAL A 114 -12.95 -16.43 -15.46
N THR A 115 -11.76 -16.83 -15.00
CA THR A 115 -11.47 -18.23 -14.72
C THR A 115 -12.06 -18.70 -13.38
N THR A 116 -12.54 -19.94 -13.35
CA THR A 116 -12.98 -20.63 -12.11
C THR A 116 -12.15 -21.88 -11.83
N ASN A 117 -11.16 -22.20 -12.69
CA ASN A 117 -10.30 -23.36 -12.53
C ASN A 117 -9.16 -23.03 -11.53
N GLU A 118 -9.10 -23.78 -10.43
CA GLU A 118 -8.15 -23.54 -9.33
C GLU A 118 -6.67 -23.66 -9.76
N GLU A 119 -6.33 -24.65 -10.58
CA GLU A 119 -4.96 -24.82 -11.09
C GLU A 119 -4.56 -23.62 -11.95
N LYS A 120 -5.48 -23.16 -12.81
CA LYS A 120 -5.25 -21.99 -13.66
C LYS A 120 -5.11 -20.70 -12.85
N ILE A 121 -5.92 -20.53 -11.81
CA ILE A 121 -5.80 -19.41 -10.88
C ILE A 121 -4.42 -19.42 -10.23
N SER A 122 -3.93 -20.58 -9.78
CA SER A 122 -2.59 -20.69 -9.18
C SER A 122 -1.48 -20.34 -10.17
N GLU A 123 -1.56 -20.82 -11.41
CA GLU A 123 -0.58 -20.50 -12.47
C GLU A 123 -0.52 -18.99 -12.74
N LEU A 124 -1.70 -18.36 -12.88
CA LEU A 124 -1.81 -16.92 -13.12
C LEU A 124 -1.30 -16.10 -11.92
N ALA A 125 -1.57 -16.55 -10.70
CA ALA A 125 -1.08 -15.91 -9.48
C ALA A 125 0.46 -15.92 -9.39
N TYR A 126 1.12 -17.02 -9.79
CA TYR A 126 2.59 -17.07 -9.84
C TYR A 126 3.14 -16.12 -10.89
N LYS A 127 2.59 -16.15 -12.11
CA LYS A 127 2.98 -15.22 -13.19
C LYS A 127 2.83 -13.77 -12.78
N LEU A 128 1.75 -13.44 -12.07
CA LEU A 128 1.52 -12.10 -11.57
C LEU A 128 2.57 -11.67 -10.54
N GLN A 129 2.97 -12.56 -9.63
CA GLN A 129 4.00 -12.28 -8.64
C GLN A 129 5.38 -12.10 -9.29
N ASP A 130 5.72 -12.94 -10.28
CA ASP A 130 6.95 -12.79 -11.06
C ASP A 130 6.96 -11.44 -11.80
N LEU A 131 5.83 -11.07 -12.42
CA LEU A 131 5.69 -9.78 -13.09
C LEU A 131 5.87 -8.60 -12.13
N TYR A 132 5.30 -8.67 -10.92
CA TYR A 132 5.51 -7.65 -9.89
C TYR A 132 6.97 -7.53 -9.45
N ALA A 133 7.68 -8.66 -9.32
CA ALA A 133 9.08 -8.67 -8.96
C ALA A 133 9.99 -8.14 -10.08
N GLU A 134 9.64 -8.40 -11.34
CA GLU A 134 10.40 -7.93 -12.50
C GLU A 134 10.17 -6.43 -12.76
N LYS A 135 8.91 -6.00 -12.77
CA LYS A 135 8.53 -4.64 -13.20
C LYS A 135 8.57 -3.61 -12.07
N LEU A 136 8.53 -4.06 -10.81
CA LEU A 136 8.60 -3.21 -9.61
C LEU A 136 7.58 -2.07 -9.61
N TYR A 137 6.35 -2.32 -10.07
CA TYR A 137 5.23 -1.36 -10.04
C TYR A 137 4.97 -0.78 -8.64
N VAL A 138 5.23 -1.60 -7.62
CA VAL A 138 5.19 -1.23 -6.21
C VAL A 138 6.41 -1.83 -5.53
N ILE A 139 6.99 -1.08 -4.58
CA ILE A 139 8.15 -1.54 -3.80
C ILE A 139 7.66 -1.92 -2.40
N PRO A 140 7.61 -3.22 -2.04
CA PRO A 140 7.24 -3.63 -0.70
C PRO A 140 8.33 -3.25 0.30
N LEU A 141 7.96 -2.52 1.36
CA LEU A 141 8.92 -2.04 2.36
C LEU A 141 8.98 -2.98 3.58
N TYR A 142 7.82 -3.35 4.14
CA TYR A 142 7.70 -4.22 5.30
C TYR A 142 6.29 -4.78 5.42
N TRP A 143 6.13 -5.81 6.26
CA TRP A 143 4.84 -6.30 6.70
C TRP A 143 4.43 -5.61 8.00
N ASP A 144 3.41 -4.77 7.93
CA ASP A 144 2.89 -4.07 9.11
C ASP A 144 2.11 -5.02 10.03
N LYS A 145 2.06 -4.67 11.32
CA LYS A 145 1.29 -5.40 12.34
C LYS A 145 0.16 -4.52 12.83
N ILE A 146 -1.07 -5.00 12.64
CA ILE A 146 -2.26 -4.36 13.25
C ILE A 146 -2.26 -4.66 14.75
N ILE A 147 -1.96 -3.64 15.56
CA ILE A 147 -1.96 -3.74 17.03
C ILE A 147 -3.26 -3.09 17.56
N GLN A 148 -4.09 -3.89 18.22
CA GLN A 148 -5.36 -3.46 18.80
C GLN A 148 -5.39 -3.83 20.29
N PRO A 149 -4.85 -2.96 21.17
CA PRO A 149 -4.79 -3.24 22.60
C PRO A 149 -6.20 -3.15 23.22
N TYR A 150 -6.46 -4.01 24.20
CA TYR A 150 -7.68 -3.97 25.00
C TYR A 150 -7.40 -4.34 26.45
N ASN A 151 -8.28 -3.92 27.35
CA ASN A 151 -8.16 -4.25 28.77
C ASN A 151 -8.86 -5.59 29.06
N ALA A 152 -8.08 -6.67 29.14
CA ALA A 152 -8.60 -8.02 29.39
C ALA A 152 -9.23 -8.19 30.79
N ALA A 153 -8.91 -7.33 31.76
CA ALA A 153 -9.56 -7.33 33.06
C ALA A 153 -10.96 -6.69 33.04
N LYS A 154 -11.28 -5.89 32.01
CA LYS A 154 -12.56 -5.18 31.88
C LYS A 154 -13.42 -5.68 30.72
N ILE A 155 -12.82 -6.31 29.71
CA ILE A 155 -13.47 -6.63 28.44
C ILE A 155 -13.18 -8.07 28.06
N SER A 156 -14.24 -8.83 27.79
CA SER A 156 -14.17 -10.19 27.23
C SER A 156 -15.11 -10.35 26.04
N GLY A 157 -15.07 -11.54 25.42
CA GLY A 157 -15.95 -11.87 24.29
C GLY A 157 -15.54 -11.27 22.95
N LEU A 158 -14.39 -10.57 22.88
CA LEU A 158 -13.85 -10.07 21.62
C LEU A 158 -13.64 -11.20 20.62
N LYS A 159 -14.06 -10.98 19.36
CA LYS A 159 -13.80 -11.91 18.27
C LYS A 159 -12.73 -11.31 17.37
N TYR A 160 -11.99 -12.16 16.66
CA TYR A 160 -11.01 -11.72 15.67
C TYR A 160 -11.56 -11.90 14.24
N SER A 161 -11.27 -10.94 13.37
CA SER A 161 -11.48 -11.01 11.92
C SER A 161 -10.15 -10.69 11.22
N PRO A 162 -9.72 -11.47 10.21
CA PRO A 162 -8.53 -11.15 9.43
C PRO A 162 -8.59 -9.81 8.68
N MET A 163 -9.78 -9.24 8.48
CA MET A 163 -9.97 -7.99 7.74
C MET A 163 -10.01 -6.75 8.63
N MET A 164 -10.53 -6.87 9.86
CA MET A 164 -10.79 -5.72 10.74
C MET A 164 -10.24 -5.90 12.17
N GLY A 165 -9.56 -7.01 12.43
CA GLY A 165 -9.12 -7.41 13.76
C GLY A 165 -10.32 -7.58 14.70
N ILE A 166 -10.28 -6.94 15.87
CA ILE A 166 -11.37 -7.00 16.86
C ILE A 166 -12.53 -6.06 16.56
N PHE A 167 -12.40 -5.11 15.62
CA PHE A 167 -13.44 -4.13 15.31
C PHE A 167 -14.38 -4.59 14.20
N TYR A 168 -15.10 -5.70 14.41
CA TYR A 168 -16.09 -6.17 13.42
C TYR A 168 -17.40 -6.65 14.06
N LYS A 169 -18.45 -6.79 13.24
CA LYS A 169 -19.84 -7.03 13.66
C LYS A 169 -19.99 -8.10 14.75
N LYS A 170 -19.26 -9.22 14.66
CA LYS A 170 -19.38 -10.30 15.66
C LYS A 170 -18.86 -9.88 17.03
N THR A 171 -17.81 -9.06 17.12
CA THR A 171 -17.33 -8.50 18.39
C THR A 171 -18.41 -7.65 19.04
N TRP A 172 -19.08 -6.77 18.30
CA TRP A 172 -20.09 -5.86 18.84
C TRP A 172 -21.26 -6.57 19.52
N VAL A 173 -21.65 -7.75 19.04
CA VAL A 173 -22.74 -8.55 19.62
C VAL A 173 -22.28 -9.57 20.67
N SER A 174 -20.97 -9.72 20.87
CA SER A 174 -20.40 -10.70 21.82
C SER A 174 -19.55 -10.08 22.92
N ILE A 175 -19.29 -8.78 22.87
CA ILE A 175 -18.51 -8.05 23.86
C ILE A 175 -19.23 -8.04 25.21
N ASN A 176 -18.49 -8.32 26.27
CA ASN A 176 -18.97 -8.27 27.64
C ASN A 176 -18.07 -7.37 28.48
N ILE A 177 -18.67 -6.53 29.30
CA ILE A 177 -17.96 -5.73 30.30
C ILE A 177 -17.88 -6.57 31.57
N ILE A 178 -16.67 -6.93 31.97
CA ILE A 178 -16.41 -7.59 33.25
C ILE A 178 -16.55 -6.52 34.32
N LYS A 179 -17.64 -6.58 35.10
CA LYS A 179 -17.74 -5.82 36.34
C LYS A 179 -16.77 -6.47 37.34
N GLY A 180 -15.79 -5.70 37.82
CA GLY A 180 -14.95 -6.15 38.92
C GLY A 180 -15.83 -6.51 40.13
N ARG A 181 -15.43 -7.51 40.91
CA ARG A 181 -15.97 -7.64 42.27
C ARG A 181 -15.61 -6.35 43.02
N GLU A 182 -16.63 -5.68 43.56
CA GLU A 182 -16.45 -4.65 44.59
C GLU A 182 -15.72 -5.23 45.80
#